data_AF-A0A9E0KDR4-F1
#
_entry.id   AF-A0A9E0KDR4-F1
#
_cell.length_a   1.000
_cell.length_b   1.000
_cell.length_c   1.000
_cell.angle_alpha   90.00
_cell.angle_beta   90.00
_cell.angle_gamma   90.00
#
_symmetry.space_group_name_H-M   'P 1'
#
loop_
_entity.id
_entity.type
_entity.pdbx_description
1 polymer ?
#
loop_
_entity_poly.entity_id
_entity_poly.type
_entity_poly.pdbx_seq_one_letter_code
_entity_poly.pdbx_strand_id
1 'polypeptide(L)'
;QNGAPVRLVVPWKYGFKSIKSIVSIRLVERAPQTTWNLSAPGEYGFFANVNPQVDHPRWSQANERRVGEFRRRPTLMFNGYGDQVAGLYRGLDLRKWY
;
A
#
# COMPACT_ATOMS: atom_id res chain seq x y z
N GLN A 1 -5.74 18.99 -5.65
CA GLN A 1 -4.68 18.44 -4.75
C GLN A 1 -4.99 17.01 -4.26
N ASN A 2 -6.11 16.80 -3.59
CA ASN A 2 -6.47 15.50 -2.98
C ASN A 2 -7.22 14.53 -3.91
N GLY A 3 -7.35 14.82 -5.21
CA GLY A 3 -7.96 13.90 -6.17
C GLY A 3 -9.50 13.92 -6.19
N ALA A 4 -10.10 15.11 -6.11
CA ALA A 4 -11.54 15.32 -6.30
C ALA A 4 -12.00 14.92 -7.73
N PRO A 5 -13.31 14.64 -7.95
CA PRO A 5 -14.39 14.62 -6.95
C PRO A 5 -14.40 13.35 -6.11
N VAL A 6 -13.86 12.24 -6.63
CA VAL A 6 -13.88 10.93 -5.97
C VAL A 6 -12.47 10.35 -5.88
N ARG A 7 -12.11 9.87 -4.68
CA ARG A 7 -10.82 9.24 -4.36
C ARG A 7 -11.03 7.95 -3.59
N LEU A 8 -10.23 6.94 -3.91
CA LEU A 8 -10.15 5.71 -3.12
C LEU A 8 -9.22 5.92 -1.92
N VAL A 9 -9.57 5.33 -0.77
CA VAL A 9 -8.71 5.25 0.41
C VAL A 9 -8.68 3.80 0.89
N VAL A 10 -7.47 3.24 1.00
CA VAL A 10 -7.25 1.90 1.57
C VAL A 10 -6.19 2.00 2.66
N PRO A 11 -6.58 2.12 3.95
CA PRO A 11 -5.70 2.65 4.99
C PRO A 11 -4.55 1.72 5.39
N TRP A 12 -4.66 0.41 5.13
CA TRP A 12 -3.62 -0.58 5.45
C TRP A 12 -2.61 -0.81 4.32
N LYS A 13 -2.73 -0.07 3.21
CA LYS A 13 -1.85 -0.16 2.03
C LYS A 13 -1.06 1.12 1.83
N TYR A 14 0.06 1.01 1.12
CA TYR A 14 0.81 2.19 0.71
C TYR A 14 -0.04 3.13 -0.17
N GLY A 15 0.22 4.44 -0.04
CA GLY A 15 -0.66 5.48 -0.58
C GLY A 15 -0.88 5.43 -2.10
N PHE A 16 0.02 4.81 -2.87
CA PHE A 16 -0.12 4.67 -4.31
C PHE A 16 -1.27 3.75 -4.75
N LYS A 17 -1.79 2.91 -3.85
CA LYS A 17 -3.01 2.11 -4.10
C LYS A 17 -4.29 2.94 -3.99
N SER A 18 -4.22 4.12 -3.38
CA SER A 18 -5.33 5.06 -3.22
C SER A 18 -5.38 6.02 -4.41
N ILE A 19 -5.97 5.56 -5.52
CA ILE A 19 -6.07 6.31 -6.78
C ILE A 19 -6.90 7.61 -6.62
N LYS A 20 -6.52 8.65 -7.36
CA LYS A 20 -7.14 9.99 -7.35
C LYS A 20 -8.09 10.17 -8.53
N SER A 21 -9.12 11.00 -8.36
CA SER A 21 -9.99 11.48 -9.45
C SER A 21 -10.54 10.34 -10.31
N ILE A 22 -11.21 9.40 -9.66
CA ILE A 22 -11.72 8.17 -10.30
C ILE A 22 -12.85 8.53 -11.27
N VAL A 23 -12.71 8.10 -12.52
CA VAL A 23 -13.72 8.27 -13.58
C VAL A 23 -14.38 6.95 -14.01
N SER A 24 -13.78 5.81 -13.68
CA SER A 24 -14.29 4.50 -14.07
C SER A 24 -13.92 3.45 -13.03
N ILE A 25 -14.84 2.53 -12.75
CA ILE A 25 -14.64 1.34 -11.94
C ILE A 25 -15.13 0.16 -12.78
N ARG A 26 -14.27 -0.86 -12.96
CA ARG A 26 -14.58 -2.07 -13.72
C ARG A 26 -14.30 -3.29 -12.85
N LEU A 27 -15.24 -4.22 -12.82
CA LEU A 27 -15.02 -5.54 -12.26
C LEU A 27 -14.46 -6.43 -13.37
N VAL A 28 -13.32 -7.07 -13.10
CA VAL A 28 -12.57 -7.87 -14.07
C VAL A 28 -12.21 -9.20 -13.43
N GLU A 29 -12.16 -10.26 -14.23
CA GLU A 29 -11.86 -11.62 -13.76
C GLU A 29 -10.39 -11.81 -13.35
N ARG A 30 -9.48 -11.10 -14.04
CA ARG A 30 -8.02 -11.22 -13.83
C ARG A 30 -7.47 -9.99 -13.12
N ALA A 31 -6.42 -10.17 -12.32
CA ALA A 31 -5.75 -9.07 -11.64
C ALA A 31 -5.26 -8.02 -12.66
N PRO A 32 -5.73 -6.76 -12.57
CA PRO A 32 -5.34 -5.73 -13.52
C PRO A 32 -3.92 -5.25 -13.25
N GLN A 33 -3.28 -4.71 -14.29
CA GLN A 33 -2.00 -4.02 -14.14
C GLN A 33 -2.19 -2.73 -13.33
N THR A 34 -1.15 -2.32 -12.60
CA THR A 34 -1.18 -1.11 -11.76
C THR A 34 -0.01 -0.20 -12.10
N THR A 35 -0.24 1.11 -12.12
CA THR A 35 0.73 2.09 -12.64
C THR A 35 2.13 1.93 -12.05
N TRP A 36 2.26 1.86 -10.72
CA TRP A 36 3.57 1.75 -10.07
C TRP A 36 4.25 0.40 -10.29
N ASN A 37 3.48 -0.68 -10.36
CA ASN A 37 4.02 -2.00 -10.68
C ASN A 37 4.50 -2.08 -12.14
N LEU A 38 3.85 -1.38 -13.08
CA LEU A 38 4.34 -1.25 -14.45
C LEU A 38 5.60 -0.39 -14.52
N SER A 39 5.65 0.72 -13.78
CA SER A 39 6.78 1.65 -13.82
C SER A 39 8.05 1.11 -13.15
N ALA A 40 7.90 0.35 -12.05
CA ALA A 40 9.03 -0.23 -11.32
C ALA A 40 8.60 -1.55 -10.65
N PRO A 41 8.54 -2.66 -11.41
CA PRO A 41 8.01 -3.94 -10.91
C PRO A 41 8.82 -4.56 -9.78
N GLY A 42 10.12 -4.24 -9.67
CA GLY A 42 10.97 -4.68 -8.56
C GLY A 42 10.82 -3.87 -7.27
N GLU A 43 10.07 -2.76 -7.31
CA GLU A 43 9.88 -1.84 -6.18
C GLU A 43 8.45 -1.84 -5.63
N TYR A 44 7.45 -2.04 -6.50
CA TYR A 44 6.04 -1.93 -6.13
C TYR A 44 5.26 -3.13 -6.63
N GLY A 45 4.75 -3.93 -5.69
CA GLY A 45 3.90 -5.07 -5.98
C GLY A 45 2.42 -4.74 -6.03
N PHE A 46 1.64 -5.78 -6.32
CA PHE A 46 0.20 -5.65 -6.49
C PHE A 46 -0.54 -5.36 -5.18
N PHE A 47 -0.23 -6.10 -4.10
CA PHE A 47 -0.97 -5.97 -2.84
C PHE A 47 -0.53 -4.74 -2.05
N ALA A 48 0.77 -4.44 -1.98
CA ALA A 48 1.32 -3.24 -1.35
C ALA A 48 0.77 -2.98 0.07
N ASN A 49 0.65 -4.03 0.87
CA ASN A 49 0.29 -3.92 2.28
C ASN A 49 1.42 -3.22 3.04
N VAL A 50 1.10 -2.30 3.95
CA VAL A 50 2.12 -1.69 4.81
C VAL A 50 2.71 -2.78 5.69
N ASN A 51 4.01 -3.01 5.56
CA ASN A 51 4.72 -4.08 6.26
C ASN A 51 6.12 -3.59 6.68
N PRO A 52 6.38 -3.34 7.98
CA PRO A 52 7.67 -2.87 8.47
C PRO A 52 8.79 -3.91 8.33
N GLN A 53 8.47 -5.17 8.07
CA GLN A 53 9.44 -6.27 7.92
C GLN A 53 9.90 -6.48 6.48
N VAL A 54 9.36 -5.72 5.53
CA VAL A 54 9.71 -5.81 4.11
C VAL A 54 10.12 -4.43 3.63
N ASP A 55 11.42 -4.27 3.44
CA ASP A 55 12.01 -3.01 3.01
C ASP A 55 11.76 -2.75 1.52
N HIS A 56 11.72 -1.47 1.17
CA HIS A 56 11.77 -1.07 -0.23
C HIS A 56 13.23 -1.23 -0.73
N PRO A 57 13.48 -1.54 -2.01
CA PRO A 57 14.85 -1.76 -2.51
C PRO A 57 15.84 -0.63 -2.24
N ARG A 58 15.34 0.59 -2.01
CA ARG A 58 16.14 1.80 -1.80
C ARG A 58 16.10 2.35 -0.36
N TRP A 59 15.22 1.86 0.51
CA TRP A 59 15.12 2.36 1.89
C TRP A 59 14.37 1.39 2.80
N SER A 60 14.66 1.45 4.10
CA SER A 60 13.92 0.66 5.08
C SER A 60 12.51 1.20 5.34
N GLN A 61 11.54 0.28 5.46
CA GLN A 61 10.14 0.56 5.80
C GLN A 61 9.86 0.45 7.30
N ALA A 62 10.87 0.08 8.12
CA ALA A 62 10.70 -0.15 9.55
C ALA A 62 10.29 1.11 10.33
N ASN A 63 10.61 2.31 9.84
CA ASN A 63 10.29 3.58 10.48
C ASN A 63 9.74 4.61 9.50
N GLU A 64 8.75 5.37 9.93
CA GLU A 64 8.11 6.44 9.17
C GLU A 64 8.28 7.81 9.84
N ARG A 65 8.01 8.87 9.08
CA ARG A 65 7.88 10.24 9.59
C ARG A 65 6.46 10.70 9.34
N ARG A 66 5.67 10.85 10.40
CA ARG A 66 4.33 11.41 10.29
C ARG A 66 4.43 12.91 10.02
N VAL A 67 3.67 13.40 9.04
CA VAL A 67 3.61 14.84 8.75
C VAL A 67 3.04 15.57 9.98
N GLY A 68 3.74 16.60 10.44
CA GLY A 68 3.43 17.33 11.67
C GLY A 68 4.23 16.89 12.89
N GLU A 69 5.01 15.80 12.80
CA GLU A 69 5.88 15.33 13.88
C GLU A 69 7.38 15.51 13.52
N PHE A 70 8.20 15.93 14.48
CA PHE A 70 9.64 16.14 14.27
C PHE A 70 10.46 14.85 14.30
N ARG A 71 10.02 13.85 15.06
CA ARG A 71 10.73 12.57 15.24
C ARG A 71 10.15 11.49 14.33
N ARG A 72 10.98 10.49 14.00
CA ARG A 72 10.53 9.26 13.35
C ARG A 72 9.86 8.35 14.38
N ARG A 73 8.97 7.49 13.90
CA ARG A 73 8.30 6.46 14.71
C ARG A 73 8.33 5.12 13.97
N PRO A 74 8.22 3.99 14.70
CA PRO A 74 8.09 2.68 14.06
C PRO A 74 6.85 2.61 13.18
N THR A 75 7.00 2.02 12.00
CA THR A 75 5.88 1.73 11.10
C THR A 75 5.10 0.53 11.66
N LEU A 76 3.78 0.62 11.71
CA LEU A 76 2.93 -0.47 12.18
C LEU A 76 2.58 -1.44 11.06
N MET A 77 2.51 -2.74 11.38
CA MET A 77 2.02 -3.76 10.44
C MET A 77 0.58 -3.43 10.01
N PHE A 78 0.28 -3.54 8.72
CA PHE A 78 -0.98 -3.12 8.12
C PHE A 78 -1.39 -1.68 8.49
N ASN A 79 -0.41 -0.82 8.76
CA ASN A 79 -0.61 0.54 9.23
C ASN A 79 -1.48 0.64 10.50
N GLY A 80 -1.42 -0.37 11.36
CA GLY A 80 -2.20 -0.45 12.60
C GLY A 80 -3.58 -1.10 12.46
N TYR A 81 -3.95 -1.58 11.27
CA TYR A 81 -5.25 -2.24 11.00
C TYR A 81 -5.16 -3.76 10.99
N GLY A 82 -4.15 -4.34 11.66
CA GLY A 82 -3.87 -5.77 11.60
C GLY A 82 -5.07 -6.63 12.01
N ASP A 83 -5.73 -6.29 13.12
CA ASP A 83 -6.86 -7.06 13.66
C ASP A 83 -8.05 -7.12 12.70
N GLN A 84 -8.22 -6.10 11.85
CA GLN A 84 -9.33 -5.99 10.92
C GLN A 84 -9.04 -6.67 9.58
N VAL A 85 -7.77 -6.68 9.13
CA VAL A 85 -7.44 -7.06 7.73
C VAL A 85 -6.56 -8.29 7.60
N ALA A 86 -5.88 -8.73 8.67
CA ALA A 86 -4.95 -9.86 8.59
C ALA A 86 -5.65 -11.15 8.11
N GLY A 87 -6.93 -11.33 8.46
CA GLY A 87 -7.73 -12.48 8.02
C GLY A 87 -7.83 -12.62 6.49
N LEU A 88 -7.83 -11.51 5.75
CA LEU A 88 -7.92 -11.49 4.29
C LEU A 88 -6.66 -12.03 3.59
N TYR A 89 -5.54 -12.08 4.31
CA TYR A 89 -4.22 -12.42 3.76
C TYR A 89 -3.65 -13.71 4.36
N ARG A 90 -4.44 -14.45 5.15
CA ARG A 90 -4.00 -15.69 5.79
C ARG A 90 -3.56 -16.72 4.74
N GLY A 91 -2.37 -17.29 4.91
CA GLY A 91 -1.81 -18.28 3.98
C GLY A 91 -1.16 -17.68 2.73
N LEU A 92 -1.15 -16.37 2.56
CA LEU A 92 -0.41 -15.71 1.49
C LEU A 92 1.00 -15.35 1.95
N ASP A 93 1.97 -15.51 1.04
CA ASP A 93 3.31 -14.98 1.23
C ASP A 93 3.32 -13.46 0.98
N LEU A 94 3.29 -12.70 2.08
CA LEU A 94 3.31 -11.24 2.07
C LEU A 94 4.65 -10.64 1.61
N ARG A 95 5.71 -11.45 1.51
CA ARG A 95 7.03 -11.05 0.98
C ARG A 95 7.16 -11.30 -0.51
N LYS A 96 6.23 -11.98 -1.15
CA LYS A 96 6.28 -12.24 -2.59
C LYS A 96 5.57 -11.15 -3.41
N TRP A 97 4.74 -10.34 -2.77
CA TRP A 97 3.81 -9.42 -3.44
C TRP A 97 3.77 -8.01 -2.81
N TYR A 98 4.89 -7.56 -2.23
CA TYR A 98 5.04 -6.24 -1.60
C TYR A 98 5.14 -5.12 -2.62
#